data_AF-X1M1S0-F1
#
_entry.id   AF-X1M1S0-F1
#
_cell.length_a   1.000
_cell.length_b   1.000
_cell.length_c   1.000
_cell.angle_alpha   90.00
_cell.angle_beta   90.00
_cell.angle_gamma   90.00
#
_symmetry.space_group_name_H-M   'P 1'
#
loop_
_entity.id
_entity.type
_entity.pdbx_description
1 polymer ?
#
loop_
_entity_poly.entity_id
_entity_poly.type
_entity_poly.pdbx_seq_one_letter_code
_entity_poly.pdbx_strand_id
1 'polypeptide(L)'
;GAIPYLIEKIGNPPVFASALTRGIILKRQKEFPNLPKLDITIIKNGDKIKLGPFNLEFFSQNHNIPGNLGIFINAPVGNILITSDFKFDQNPVNELPTDFEKLKTLGKRGILLLISDSTNAEETG
;
A
#
# COMPACT_ATOMS: atom_id res chain seq x y z
N GLY A 1 0.46 1.08 -13.08
CA GLY A 1 0.32 0.72 -14.51
C GLY A 1 -1.05 1.03 -15.07
N ALA A 2 -2.10 0.34 -14.61
CA ALA A 2 -3.43 0.36 -15.24
C ALA A 2 -4.31 1.60 -14.93
N ILE A 3 -3.89 2.48 -14.03
CA ILE A 3 -4.70 3.64 -13.58
C ILE A 3 -5.31 4.45 -14.75
N PRO A 4 -4.54 4.87 -15.79
CA PRO A 4 -5.11 5.66 -16.89
C PRO A 4 -6.23 4.94 -17.67
N TYR A 5 -6.24 3.60 -17.66
CA TYR A 5 -7.19 2.79 -18.43
C TYR A 5 -8.46 2.45 -17.65
N LEU A 6 -8.43 2.59 -16.32
CA LEU A 6 -9.50 2.17 -15.42
C LEU A 6 -10.18 3.33 -14.71
N ILE A 7 -9.44 4.41 -14.42
CA ILE A 7 -9.89 5.44 -13.47
C ILE A 7 -11.22 6.09 -13.85
N GLU A 8 -11.45 6.37 -15.14
CA GLU A 8 -12.69 6.95 -15.63
C GLU A 8 -13.86 5.95 -15.51
N LYS A 9 -13.61 4.68 -15.86
CA LYS A 9 -14.62 3.61 -15.83
C LYS A 9 -15.15 3.34 -14.42
N ILE A 10 -14.36 3.66 -13.39
CA ILE A 10 -14.73 3.50 -11.99
C ILE A 10 -15.17 4.81 -11.32
N GLY A 11 -15.38 5.88 -12.10
CA GLY A 11 -15.92 7.16 -11.60
C GLY A 11 -14.91 8.10 -10.95
N ASN A 12 -13.61 7.92 -11.19
CA ASN A 12 -12.52 8.75 -10.65
C ASN A 12 -12.55 8.92 -9.12
N PRO A 13 -12.49 7.82 -8.34
CA PRO A 13 -12.49 7.89 -6.88
C PRO A 13 -11.18 8.48 -6.34
N PRO A 14 -11.16 8.88 -5.05
CA PRO A 14 -9.93 9.27 -4.37
C PRO A 14 -8.87 8.17 -4.41
N VAL A 15 -7.63 8.56 -4.68
CA VAL A 15 -6.46 7.67 -4.73
C VAL A 15 -5.56 7.99 -3.55
N PHE A 16 -5.17 6.97 -2.79
CA PHE A 16 -4.21 7.10 -1.70
C PHE A 16 -2.87 6.50 -2.13
N ALA A 17 -1.79 7.27 -2.02
CA ALA A 17 -0.47 6.84 -2.48
C ALA A 17 0.65 7.44 -1.63
N SER A 18 1.78 6.74 -1.52
CA SER A 18 3.01 7.34 -1.01
C SER A 18 3.51 8.46 -1.93
N ALA A 19 4.37 9.33 -1.42
CA ALA A 19 4.85 10.50 -2.17
C ALA A 19 5.54 10.11 -3.51
N LEU A 20 6.39 9.07 -3.49
CA LEU A 20 7.04 8.56 -4.70
C LEU A 20 6.02 7.95 -5.68
N THR A 21 5.11 7.13 -5.17
CA THR A 21 4.03 6.51 -5.97
C THR A 21 3.17 7.56 -6.65
N ARG A 22 2.77 8.63 -5.94
CA ARG A 22 2.07 9.77 -6.52
C ARG A 22 2.86 10.41 -7.66
N GLY A 23 4.17 10.61 -7.48
CA GLY A 23 5.05 11.14 -8.52
C GLY A 23 5.05 10.29 -9.80
N ILE A 24 5.15 8.97 -9.64
CA ILE A 24 5.11 8.01 -10.75
C ILE A 24 3.74 8.02 -11.44
N ILE A 25 2.64 8.04 -10.68
CA ILE A 25 1.28 8.12 -11.21
C ILE A 25 1.10 9.40 -12.04
N LEU A 26 1.50 10.56 -11.50
CA LEU A 26 1.36 11.84 -12.19
C LEU A 26 2.24 11.91 -13.45
N LYS A 27 3.44 11.33 -13.42
CA LYS A 27 4.29 11.22 -14.62
C LYS A 27 3.58 10.41 -15.70
N ARG A 28 2.98 9.26 -15.34
CA ARG A 28 2.23 8.41 -16.28
C ARG A 28 1.00 9.13 -16.84
N GLN A 29 0.29 9.91 -16.03
CA GLN A 29 -0.87 10.69 -16.49
C GLN A 29 -0.55 11.75 -17.54
N LYS A 30 0.69 12.25 -17.62
CA LYS A 30 1.09 13.21 -18.67
C LYS A 30 0.97 12.63 -20.08
N GLU A 31 1.03 11.30 -20.22
CA GLU A 31 0.84 10.60 -21.49
C GLU A 31 -0.64 10.48 -21.89
N PHE A 32 -1.57 10.81 -20.98
CA PHE A 32 -3.02 10.72 -21.16
C PHE A 32 -3.70 12.06 -20.84
N PRO A 33 -3.42 13.14 -21.62
CA PRO A 33 -3.84 14.51 -21.28
C PRO A 33 -5.37 14.71 -21.28
N ASN A 34 -6.13 13.82 -21.93
CA ASN A 34 -7.58 13.91 -22.01
C ASN A 34 -8.30 13.32 -20.78
N LEU A 35 -7.59 12.62 -19.90
CA LEU A 35 -8.19 12.01 -18.72
C LEU A 35 -8.45 13.05 -17.62
N PRO A 36 -9.46 12.81 -16.75
CA PRO A 36 -9.70 13.68 -15.61
C PRO A 36 -8.48 13.75 -14.68
N LYS A 37 -8.36 14.88 -13.98
CA LYS A 37 -7.36 15.02 -12.91
C LYS A 37 -7.66 14.00 -11.81
N LEU A 38 -6.61 13.32 -11.37
CA LEU A 38 -6.68 12.38 -10.26
C LEU A 38 -6.70 13.16 -8.94
N ASP A 39 -7.65 12.81 -8.06
CA ASP A 39 -7.60 13.24 -6.66
C ASP A 39 -6.68 12.27 -5.89
N ILE A 40 -5.42 12.66 -5.70
CA ILE A 40 -4.42 11.82 -5.03
C ILE A 40 -4.05 12.43 -3.67
N THR A 41 -4.44 11.74 -2.60
CA THR A 41 -4.02 12.03 -1.22
C THR A 41 -2.73 11.29 -0.90
N ILE A 42 -1.74 12.01 -0.36
CA ILE A 42 -0.49 11.40 0.07
C ILE A 42 -0.68 10.73 1.43
N ILE A 43 -0.23 9.47 1.53
CA ILE A 43 -0.20 8.69 2.78
C ILE A 43 1.22 8.27 3.13
N LYS A 44 1.46 8.04 4.42
CA LYS A 44 2.73 7.68 5.04
C LYS A 44 2.56 6.55 6.04
N ASN A 45 3.69 6.03 6.53
CA ASN A 45 3.73 5.09 7.64
C ASN A 45 2.94 5.62 8.85
N GLY A 46 2.04 4.81 9.39
CA GLY A 46 1.23 5.15 10.57
C GLY A 46 -0.01 6.00 10.28
N ASP A 47 -0.20 6.48 9.05
CA ASP A 47 -1.41 7.20 8.69
C ASP A 47 -2.64 6.30 8.82
N LYS A 48 -3.77 6.92 9.16
CA LYS A 48 -5.04 6.25 9.34
C LYS A 48 -6.12 6.93 8.53
N ILE A 49 -6.96 6.14 7.88
CA ILE A 49 -8.05 6.63 7.03
C ILE A 49 -9.32 5.85 7.34
N LYS A 50 -10.44 6.57 7.40
CA LYS A 50 -11.76 5.96 7.51
C LYS A 50 -12.46 5.99 6.16
N LEU A 51 -12.82 4.82 5.63
CA LEU A 51 -13.57 4.66 4.38
C LEU A 51 -14.83 3.84 4.68
N GLY A 52 -15.97 4.52 4.86
CA GLY A 52 -17.22 3.86 5.26
C GLY A 52 -17.04 3.07 6.57
N PRO A 53 -17.31 1.75 6.58
CA PRO A 53 -17.16 0.90 7.76
C PRO A 53 -15.71 0.47 8.04
N PHE A 54 -14.76 0.83 7.17
CA PHE A 54 -13.38 0.38 7.27
C PHE A 54 -12.49 1.44 7.90
N ASN A 55 -11.67 1.04 8.88
CA ASN A 55 -10.56 1.84 9.39
C ASN A 55 -9.25 1.25 8.88
N LEU A 56 -8.54 2.00 8.06
CA LEU A 56 -7.27 1.61 7.45
C LEU A 56 -6.13 2.22 8.27
N GLU A 57 -5.06 1.45 8.42
CA GLU A 57 -3.79 1.88 9.00
C GLU A 57 -2.64 1.39 8.10
N PHE A 58 -1.76 2.30 7.70
CA PHE A 58 -0.66 1.98 6.80
C PHE A 58 0.62 1.71 7.58
N PHE A 59 1.44 0.78 7.10
CA PHE A 59 2.74 0.47 7.68
C PHE A 59 3.81 0.29 6.61
N SER A 60 5.01 0.78 6.86
CA SER A 60 6.13 0.63 5.91
C SER A 60 6.75 -0.76 5.94
N GLN A 61 7.15 -1.23 4.77
CA GLN A 61 7.94 -2.44 4.55
C GLN A 61 8.99 -2.17 3.46
N ASN A 62 10.04 -2.99 3.41
CA ASN A 62 11.09 -2.86 2.39
C ASN A 62 10.65 -3.49 1.09
N HIS A 63 11.09 -2.93 -0.02
CA HIS A 63 10.97 -3.57 -1.33
C HIS A 63 12.09 -3.09 -2.27
N ASN A 64 11.92 -3.24 -3.58
CA ASN A 64 12.88 -2.75 -4.57
C ASN A 64 12.67 -1.27 -4.91
N ILE A 65 11.59 -0.64 -4.43
CA ILE A 65 11.29 0.77 -4.61
C ILE A 65 10.87 1.40 -3.28
N PRO A 66 11.41 2.59 -2.92
CA PRO A 66 11.06 3.25 -1.65
C PRO A 66 9.58 3.63 -1.54
N GLY A 67 9.13 3.75 -0.30
CA GLY A 67 7.76 4.21 0.00
C GLY A 67 6.70 3.14 -0.25
N ASN A 68 7.09 1.86 -0.16
CA ASN A 68 6.18 0.74 -0.07
C ASN A 68 5.40 0.77 1.26
N LEU A 69 4.11 0.44 1.20
CA LEU A 69 3.20 0.45 2.33
C LEU A 69 2.30 -0.79 2.30
N GLY A 70 2.33 -1.57 3.37
CA GLY A 70 1.29 -2.54 3.70
C GLY A 70 0.08 -1.84 4.32
N ILE A 71 -1.05 -2.56 4.35
CA ILE A 71 -2.34 -2.04 4.81
C ILE A 71 -2.93 -2.98 5.86
N PHE A 72 -3.20 -2.44 7.05
CA PHE A 72 -4.07 -3.08 8.03
C PHE A 72 -5.47 -2.49 7.90
N ILE A 73 -6.49 -3.34 7.77
CA ILE A 73 -7.89 -2.95 7.63
C ILE A 73 -8.67 -3.53 8.81
N ASN A 74 -9.20 -2.67 9.66
CA ASN A 74 -10.23 -3.06 10.62
C ASN A 74 -11.59 -2.97 9.93
N ALA A 75 -12.24 -4.12 9.75
CA ALA A 75 -13.58 -4.24 9.19
C ALA A 75 -14.56 -4.76 10.26
N PRO A 76 -15.89 -4.61 10.07
CA PRO A 76 -16.88 -5.05 11.04
C PRO A 76 -16.82 -6.53 11.40
N VAL A 77 -16.36 -7.38 10.48
CA VAL A 77 -16.32 -8.85 10.65
C VAL A 77 -14.95 -9.38 11.08
N GLY A 78 -13.92 -8.54 11.12
CA GLY A 78 -12.56 -8.96 11.47
C GLY A 78 -11.49 -8.07 10.86
N ASN A 79 -10.24 -8.30 11.27
CA ASN A 79 -9.10 -7.54 10.77
C ASN A 79 -8.48 -8.25 9.56
N ILE A 80 -8.11 -7.46 8.55
CA ILE A 80 -7.44 -7.92 7.34
C ILE A 80 -6.05 -7.27 7.31
N LEU A 81 -5.02 -8.03 6.95
CA LEU A 81 -3.69 -7.48 6.69
C LEU A 81 -3.30 -7.79 5.25
N ILE A 82 -2.90 -6.76 4.50
CA ILE A 82 -2.42 -6.85 3.13
C ILE A 82 -0.97 -6.40 3.14
N THR A 83 -0.04 -7.26 2.74
CA THR A 83 1.40 -6.93 2.76
C THR A 83 1.79 -6.01 1.61
N SER A 84 1.12 -6.12 0.45
CA SER A 84 1.68 -5.74 -0.85
C SER A 84 2.97 -6.53 -1.16
N ASP A 85 3.66 -6.21 -2.25
CA ASP A 85 4.98 -6.77 -2.56
C ASP A 85 5.97 -6.33 -1.48
N PHE A 86 6.75 -7.26 -0.93
CA PHE A 86 7.68 -6.95 0.15
C PHE A 86 8.89 -7.87 0.16
N LYS A 87 9.93 -7.45 0.87
CA LYS A 87 11.05 -8.31 1.29
C LYS A 87 11.51 -7.88 2.68
N PHE A 88 12.25 -8.75 3.36
CA PHE A 88 12.92 -8.40 4.61
C PHE A 88 14.41 -8.20 4.36
N ASP A 89 14.78 -6.96 4.04
CA ASP A 89 16.16 -6.56 3.84
C ASP A 89 16.64 -5.77 5.08
N GLN A 90 17.73 -6.21 5.70
CA GLN A 90 18.31 -5.54 6.86
C GLN A 90 19.21 -4.35 6.46
N ASN A 91 19.63 -4.28 5.20
CA ASN A 91 20.50 -3.23 4.67
C ASN A 91 19.91 -2.59 3.41
N PRO A 92 18.64 -2.12 3.44
CA PRO A 92 18.01 -1.62 2.24
C PRO A 92 18.62 -0.28 1.83
N VAL A 93 18.67 -0.03 0.52
CA VAL A 93 19.20 1.21 -0.04
C VAL A 93 18.07 2.24 -0.16
N ASN A 94 18.25 3.41 0.46
CA ASN A 94 17.30 4.55 0.43
C ASN A 94 15.96 4.33 1.15
N GLU A 95 15.87 3.35 2.05
CA GLU A 95 14.72 3.14 2.94
C GLU A 95 15.17 2.58 4.28
N LEU A 96 14.24 2.45 5.24
CA LEU A 96 14.52 1.83 6.53
C LEU A 96 14.18 0.33 6.49
N PRO A 97 14.88 -0.51 7.27
CA PRO A 97 14.48 -1.91 7.50
C PRO A 97 13.03 -2.02 7.99
N THR A 98 12.40 -3.18 7.75
CA THR A 98 10.98 -3.36 8.10
C THR A 98 10.83 -3.34 9.62
N ASP A 99 9.83 -2.60 10.10
CA ASP A 99 9.52 -2.54 11.53
C ASP A 99 8.78 -3.82 11.99
N PHE A 100 9.56 -4.81 12.42
CA PHE A 100 9.01 -6.06 12.94
C PHE A 100 8.21 -5.90 14.23
N GLU A 101 8.49 -4.89 15.07
CA GLU A 101 7.72 -4.65 16.29
C GLU A 101 6.33 -4.10 15.95
N LYS A 102 6.23 -3.26 14.92
CA LYS A 102 4.95 -2.84 14.35
C LYS A 102 4.17 -4.05 13.83
N LEU A 103 4.80 -4.94 13.05
CA LEU A 103 4.14 -6.15 12.53
C LEU A 103 3.64 -7.05 13.66
N LYS A 104 4.45 -7.31 14.69
CA LYS A 104 4.04 -8.07 15.88
C LYS A 104 2.85 -7.42 16.59
N THR A 105 2.86 -6.10 16.73
CA THR A 105 1.76 -5.34 17.35
C THR A 105 0.48 -5.46 16.53
N LEU A 106 0.57 -5.39 15.19
CA LEU A 106 -0.58 -5.62 14.30
C LEU A 106 -1.10 -7.06 14.41
N GLY A 107 -0.22 -8.05 14.42
CA GLY A 107 -0.58 -9.46 14.58
C GLY A 107 -1.32 -9.76 15.89
N LYS A 108 -0.91 -9.13 17.00
CA LYS A 108 -1.57 -9.24 18.32
C LYS A 108 -3.02 -8.72 18.33
N ARG A 109 -3.42 -7.91 17.34
CA ARG A 109 -4.81 -7.42 17.21
C ARG A 109 -5.78 -8.48 16.68
N GLY A 110 -5.28 -9.67 16.31
CA GLY A 110 -6.07 -10.78 15.76
C GLY A 110 -6.40 -10.55 14.30
N ILE A 111 -5.75 -11.28 13.39
CA ILE A 111 -5.95 -11.17 11.95
C ILE A 111 -6.89 -12.29 11.49
N LEU A 112 -7.99 -11.92 10.85
CA LEU A 112 -8.94 -12.87 10.24
C LEU A 112 -8.43 -13.34 8.87
N LEU A 113 -7.89 -12.41 8.06
CA LEU A 113 -7.41 -12.68 6.71
C LEU A 113 -6.07 -11.99 6.46
N LEU A 114 -5.10 -12.77 5.96
CA LEU A 114 -3.83 -12.28 5.42
C LEU A 114 -3.84 -12.39 3.90
N ILE A 115 -3.55 -11.30 3.21
CA ILE A 115 -3.27 -11.28 1.78
C ILE A 115 -1.79 -10.94 1.62
N SER A 116 -0.99 -11.94 1.21
CA SER A 116 0.47 -11.84 1.15
C SER A 116 0.96 -12.01 -0.28
N ASP A 117 2.09 -11.36 -0.59
CA ASP A 117 2.92 -11.69 -1.74
C ASP A 117 3.41 -13.15 -1.65
N SER A 118 3.42 -13.83 -2.79
CA SER A 118 3.84 -15.23 -2.96
C SER A 118 4.90 -15.40 -4.07
N THR A 119 5.49 -14.32 -4.55
CA THR A 119 6.43 -14.32 -5.69
C THR A 119 7.59 -15.32 -5.51
N ASN A 120 8.14 -15.42 -4.30
CA ASN A 120 9.25 -16.33 -3.96
C ASN A 120 8.81 -17.45 -3.00
N ALA A 121 7.52 -17.82 -2.97
CA ALA A 121 7.02 -18.83 -2.04
C ALA A 121 7.59 -20.25 -2.27
N GLU A 122 8.14 -20.52 -3.45
CA GLU A 122 8.79 -21.78 -3.80
C GLU A 122 10.29 -21.79 -3.44
N GLU A 123 10.88 -20.65 -3.11
CA GLU A 123 12.29 -20.54 -2.73
C GLU A 123 12.48 -20.82 -1.24
N THR A 124 13.52 -21.58 -0.91
CA THR A 124 13.91 -21.80 0.49
C THR A 124 14.56 -20.53 1.03
N GLY A 125 14.04 -20.02 2.15
CA GLY A 125 14.55 -18.83 2.84
C GLY A 125 15.76 -19.06 3.74
#